data_AF-A0A381JAP5-F1
#
_entry.id   AF-A0A381JAP5-F1
#
_cell.length_a   1.000
_cell.length_b   1.000
_cell.length_c   1.000
_cell.angle_alpha   90.00
_cell.angle_beta   90.00
_cell.angle_gamma   90.00
#
_symmetry.space_group_name_H-M   'P 1'
#
loop_
_entity.id
_entity.type
_entity.pdbx_description
1 polymer ?
#
loop_
_entity_poly.entity_id
_entity_poly.type
_entity_poly.pdbx_seq_one_letter_code
_entity_poly.pdbx_strand_id
1 'polypeptide(L)'
;MKRSVKIVMLINLINYVSNFAFSYAYSNKLINSSMIALGIWALTPYLLATISSFILATDYREELKVFKKEAIADWIVRVISCVLVFQEFKFGFMSKEYIVQQAILVLLLLINIYLEFRMYNKAKAYIYVKKEAKKNEVISEDEKQNIKNMGKAVFLGLISLIIVSAISMSVPSTTHMGAGKVSNIFAIIISTSTFLWFLHSSCEKCRLFYLDKSLAKRIFLRDGFYATIGFVICLLATFEVLGAYHLIYNVSTFIGILFLYPTIRTNRKMAMHHKRVVGILGDNFELYYNCKD
;
A
#
# COMPACT_ATOMS: atom_id res chain seq x y z
N MET A 1 20.91 4.39 -2.94
CA MET A 1 20.07 5.21 -3.83
C MET A 1 19.74 4.53 -5.17
N LYS A 2 20.74 4.20 -6.02
CA LYS A 2 20.51 3.54 -7.33
C LYS A 2 19.66 2.25 -7.26
N ARG A 3 19.92 1.38 -6.28
CA ARG A 3 19.13 0.14 -6.07
C ARG A 3 17.66 0.41 -5.73
N SER A 4 17.39 1.43 -4.92
CA SER A 4 16.02 1.82 -4.54
C SER A 4 15.25 2.37 -5.73
N VAL A 5 15.88 3.21 -6.57
CA VAL A 5 15.27 3.71 -7.81
C VAL A 5 14.98 2.55 -8.76
N LYS A 6 15.94 1.63 -8.97
CA LYS A 6 15.72 0.42 -9.80
C LYS A 6 14.55 -0.44 -9.32
N ILE A 7 14.36 -0.59 -7.99
CA ILE A 7 13.23 -1.33 -7.43
C ILE A 7 11.90 -0.64 -7.78
N VAL A 8 11.82 0.69 -7.73
CA VAL A 8 10.59 1.38 -8.13
C VAL A 8 10.33 1.30 -9.62
N MET A 9 11.35 1.40 -10.46
CA MET A 9 11.21 1.15 -11.90
C MET A 9 10.63 -0.24 -12.16
N LEU A 10 11.12 -1.26 -11.45
CA LEU A 10 10.60 -2.63 -11.58
C LEU A 10 9.15 -2.75 -11.11
N ILE A 11 8.81 -2.16 -9.95
CA ILE A 11 7.43 -2.16 -9.43
C ILE A 11 6.49 -1.44 -10.39
N ASN A 12 6.93 -0.35 -11.02
CA ASN A 12 6.15 0.39 -11.99
C ASN A 12 5.91 -0.40 -13.27
N LEU A 13 6.94 -1.06 -13.80
CA LEU A 13 6.79 -1.95 -14.93
C LEU A 13 5.77 -3.07 -14.64
N ILE A 14 5.89 -3.72 -13.48
CA ILE A 14 4.93 -4.75 -13.04
C ILE A 14 3.51 -4.17 -12.93
N ASN A 15 3.37 -2.94 -12.42
CA ASN A 15 2.09 -2.26 -12.31
C ASN A 15 1.43 -2.05 -13.68
N TYR A 16 2.18 -1.54 -14.66
CA TYR A 16 1.65 -1.34 -16.01
C TYR A 16 1.33 -2.66 -16.72
N VAL A 17 2.20 -3.67 -16.60
CA VAL A 17 1.91 -5.01 -17.14
C VAL A 17 0.63 -5.57 -16.52
N SER A 18 0.44 -5.42 -15.21
CA SER A 18 -0.80 -5.81 -14.52
C SER A 18 -2.01 -5.06 -15.04
N ASN A 19 -1.90 -3.74 -15.26
CA ASN A 19 -2.96 -2.90 -15.81
C ASN A 19 -3.36 -3.32 -17.25
N PHE A 20 -2.37 -3.56 -18.12
CA PHE A 20 -2.61 -4.03 -19.49
C PHE A 20 -3.27 -5.40 -19.51
N ALA A 21 -2.75 -6.33 -18.71
CA ALA A 21 -3.29 -7.69 -18.61
C ALA A 21 -4.72 -7.71 -18.06
N PHE A 22 -5.01 -6.89 -17.04
CA PHE A 22 -6.36 -6.74 -16.50
C PHE A 22 -7.33 -6.20 -17.55
N SER A 23 -6.96 -5.11 -18.23
CA SER A 23 -7.80 -4.50 -19.26
C SER A 23 -8.07 -5.45 -20.44
N TYR A 24 -7.05 -6.19 -20.89
CA TYR A 24 -7.20 -7.24 -21.91
C TYR A 24 -8.15 -8.35 -21.47
N ALA A 25 -7.95 -8.90 -20.27
CA ALA A 25 -8.75 -10.02 -19.78
C ALA A 25 -10.21 -9.61 -19.52
N TYR A 26 -10.44 -8.40 -19.00
CA TYR A 26 -11.77 -7.83 -18.77
C TYR A 26 -12.52 -7.60 -20.10
N SER A 27 -11.86 -6.98 -21.10
CA SER A 27 -12.47 -6.70 -22.42
C SER A 27 -12.84 -7.96 -23.21
N ASN A 28 -12.09 -9.05 -23.03
CA ASN A 28 -12.35 -10.34 -23.67
C ASN A 28 -13.32 -11.23 -22.89
N LYS A 29 -13.87 -10.77 -21.76
CA LYS A 29 -14.74 -11.57 -20.87
C LYS A 29 -14.12 -12.93 -20.47
N LEU A 30 -12.79 -13.03 -20.51
CA LEU A 30 -12.04 -14.26 -20.16
C LEU A 30 -12.18 -14.62 -18.68
N ILE A 31 -12.74 -13.71 -17.88
CA ILE A 31 -12.73 -13.77 -16.44
C ILE A 31 -14.14 -14.06 -15.89
N ASN A 32 -14.67 -15.23 -16.23
CA ASN A 32 -15.97 -15.70 -15.73
C ASN A 32 -15.87 -16.64 -14.51
N SER A 33 -14.67 -17.08 -14.08
CA SER A 33 -14.56 -18.22 -13.14
C SER A 33 -14.13 -17.90 -11.70
N SER A 34 -13.67 -16.69 -11.35
CA SER A 34 -13.42 -16.34 -9.94
C SER A 34 -13.47 -14.83 -9.66
N MET A 35 -14.66 -14.34 -9.28
CA MET A 35 -14.93 -12.93 -8.91
C MET A 35 -14.02 -12.40 -7.79
N ILE A 36 -13.61 -13.26 -6.86
CA ILE A 36 -12.70 -12.89 -5.76
C ILE A 36 -11.29 -12.61 -6.30
N ALA A 37 -10.79 -13.43 -7.23
CA ALA A 37 -9.49 -13.20 -7.85
C ALA A 37 -9.49 -11.94 -8.73
N LEU A 38 -10.62 -11.64 -9.38
CA LEU A 38 -10.86 -10.39 -10.10
C LEU A 38 -10.79 -9.16 -9.21
N GLY A 39 -11.49 -9.19 -8.08
CA GLY A 39 -11.45 -8.12 -7.09
C GLY A 39 -10.03 -7.92 -6.56
N ILE A 40 -9.30 -9.00 -6.26
CA ILE A 40 -7.91 -8.94 -5.79
C ILE A 40 -6.96 -8.42 -6.89
N TRP A 41 -7.14 -8.85 -8.15
CA TRP A 41 -6.32 -8.39 -9.27
C TRP A 41 -6.58 -6.92 -9.57
N ALA A 42 -7.85 -6.48 -9.51
CA ALA A 42 -8.22 -5.07 -9.64
C ALA A 42 -7.58 -4.16 -8.56
N LEU A 43 -7.13 -4.73 -7.44
CA LEU A 43 -6.49 -3.96 -6.37
C LEU A 43 -4.98 -3.95 -6.47
N THR A 44 -4.40 -4.85 -7.26
CA THR A 44 -2.96 -4.96 -7.46
C THR A 44 -2.35 -3.61 -7.86
N PRO A 45 -2.97 -2.82 -8.75
CA PRO A 45 -2.42 -1.52 -9.11
C PRO A 45 -2.42 -0.50 -7.97
N TYR A 46 -3.45 -0.51 -7.12
CA TYR A 46 -3.53 0.36 -5.93
C TYR A 46 -2.54 -0.08 -4.85
N LEU A 47 -2.36 -1.39 -4.64
CA LEU A 47 -1.37 -1.95 -3.74
C LEU A 47 0.05 -1.61 -4.20
N LEU A 48 0.36 -1.76 -5.49
CA LEU A 48 1.66 -1.43 -6.06
C LEU A 48 1.92 0.08 -6.02
N ALA A 49 0.93 0.93 -6.27
CA ALA A 49 1.02 2.38 -6.08
C ALA A 49 1.28 2.75 -4.60
N THR A 50 0.69 2.01 -3.66
CA THR A 50 0.90 2.22 -2.23
C THR A 50 2.30 1.77 -1.79
N ILE A 51 2.76 0.61 -2.24
CA ILE A 51 4.12 0.11 -1.94
C ILE A 51 5.16 1.06 -2.54
N SER A 52 5.02 1.44 -3.80
CA SER A 52 5.98 2.34 -4.45
C SER A 52 6.03 3.76 -3.87
N SER A 53 5.02 4.17 -3.08
CA SER A 53 5.09 5.39 -2.26
C SER A 53 6.22 5.36 -1.22
N PHE A 54 6.89 4.21 -1.01
CA PHE A 54 8.07 4.12 -0.15
C PHE A 54 9.18 5.10 -0.53
N ILE A 55 9.37 5.39 -1.83
CA ILE A 55 10.35 6.40 -2.30
C ILE A 55 9.96 7.83 -1.92
N LEU A 56 8.66 8.11 -1.78
CA LEU A 56 8.15 9.45 -1.46
C LEU A 56 8.42 9.88 -0.02
N ALA A 57 8.39 8.93 0.92
CA ALA A 57 8.55 9.32 2.31
C ALA A 57 10.03 9.53 2.67
N THR A 58 10.32 10.76 3.05
CA THR A 58 11.63 11.28 3.43
C THR A 58 12.19 10.64 4.71
N ASP A 59 11.35 9.89 5.44
CA ASP A 59 11.62 9.34 6.75
C ASP A 59 12.63 8.17 6.73
N TYR A 60 12.84 7.54 5.55
CA TYR A 60 13.74 6.38 5.37
C TYR A 60 15.17 6.77 5.00
N ARG A 61 15.31 7.77 4.12
CA ARG A 61 16.60 8.28 3.65
C ARG A 61 16.40 9.74 3.28
N GLU A 62 17.05 10.66 4.01
CA GLU A 62 17.03 12.08 3.67
C GLU A 62 17.55 12.35 2.26
N GLU A 63 18.46 11.49 1.77
CA GLU A 63 18.94 11.42 0.39
C GLU A 63 17.80 11.42 -0.65
N LEU A 64 16.63 10.86 -0.30
CA LEU A 64 15.49 10.75 -1.22
C LEU A 64 14.71 12.07 -1.38
N LYS A 65 14.99 13.10 -0.55
CA LYS A 65 14.39 14.44 -0.68
C LYS A 65 14.65 15.06 -2.06
N VAL A 66 15.81 14.75 -2.67
CA VAL A 66 16.29 15.34 -3.93
C VAL A 66 15.36 15.04 -5.12
N PHE A 67 14.60 13.95 -5.06
CA PHE A 67 13.69 13.51 -6.12
C PHE A 67 12.24 13.42 -5.63
N LYS A 68 11.91 14.08 -4.51
CA LYS A 68 10.56 14.09 -3.95
C LYS A 68 9.53 14.65 -4.94
N LYS A 69 9.86 15.71 -5.68
CA LYS A 69 8.95 16.30 -6.68
C LYS A 69 8.67 15.31 -7.82
N GLU A 70 9.72 14.71 -8.39
CA GLU A 70 9.57 13.73 -9.47
C GLU A 70 8.84 12.47 -9.01
N ALA A 71 9.13 11.98 -7.81
CA ALA A 71 8.45 10.82 -7.24
C ALA A 71 6.96 11.11 -6.96
N ILE A 72 6.58 12.36 -6.62
CA ILE A 72 5.16 12.74 -6.43
C ILE A 72 4.45 12.71 -7.78
N ALA A 73 5.06 13.33 -8.80
CA ALA A 73 4.51 13.31 -10.16
C ALA A 73 4.34 11.87 -10.67
N ASP A 74 5.37 11.03 -10.52
CA ASP A 74 5.37 9.61 -10.92
C ASP A 74 4.27 8.83 -10.18
N TRP A 75 4.06 9.09 -8.89
CA TRP A 75 2.97 8.47 -8.14
C TRP A 75 1.59 8.93 -8.61
N ILE A 76 1.40 10.23 -8.88
CA ILE A 76 0.13 10.77 -9.41
C ILE A 76 -0.22 10.15 -10.76
N VAL A 77 0.75 10.09 -11.68
CA VAL A 77 0.56 9.47 -13.01
C VAL A 77 0.13 8.01 -12.87
N ARG A 78 0.71 7.28 -11.90
CA ARG A 78 0.32 5.89 -11.61
C ARG A 78 -1.09 5.79 -11.06
N VAL A 79 -1.49 6.65 -10.13
CA VAL A 79 -2.88 6.70 -9.63
C VAL A 79 -3.86 6.96 -10.77
N ILE A 80 -3.57 7.93 -11.65
CA ILE A 80 -4.41 8.23 -12.83
C ILE A 80 -4.51 6.99 -13.74
N SER A 81 -3.39 6.30 -14.00
CA SER A 81 -3.39 5.08 -14.81
C SER A 81 -4.27 3.98 -14.22
N CYS A 82 -4.25 3.81 -12.90
CA CYS A 82 -5.12 2.84 -12.22
C CYS A 82 -6.59 3.23 -12.41
N VAL A 83 -6.96 4.48 -12.13
CA VAL A 83 -8.34 4.96 -12.28
C VAL A 83 -8.86 4.74 -13.71
N LEU A 84 -8.04 5.01 -14.73
CA LEU A 84 -8.40 4.81 -16.14
C LEU A 84 -8.62 3.34 -16.52
N VAL A 85 -7.88 2.40 -15.93
CA VAL A 85 -8.06 0.94 -16.19
C VAL A 85 -9.39 0.45 -15.63
N PHE A 86 -9.84 1.01 -14.51
CA PHE A 86 -11.08 0.62 -13.84
C PHE A 86 -12.30 1.44 -14.23
N GLN A 87 -12.13 2.47 -15.07
CA GLN A 87 -13.26 3.22 -15.60
C GLN A 87 -14.07 2.28 -16.48
N GLU A 88 -15.33 2.07 -16.07
CA GLU A 88 -16.20 1.08 -16.66
C GLU A 88 -16.61 1.54 -18.05
N PHE A 89 -15.80 1.12 -18.99
CA PHE A 89 -16.15 1.22 -20.36
C PHE A 89 -16.52 -0.18 -20.83
N LYS A 90 -17.78 -0.36 -21.19
CA LYS A 90 -18.31 -1.59 -21.81
C LYS A 90 -17.74 -1.74 -23.23
N PHE A 91 -16.43 -1.81 -23.34
CA PHE A 91 -15.71 -1.83 -24.59
C PHE A 91 -15.45 -3.28 -24.97
N GLY A 92 -16.00 -3.68 -26.11
CA GLY A 92 -15.55 -4.90 -26.78
C GLY A 92 -14.06 -4.77 -27.08
N PHE A 93 -13.35 -5.89 -27.03
CA PHE A 93 -11.98 -5.97 -27.52
C PHE A 93 -11.90 -5.34 -28.94
N MET A 94 -10.91 -4.47 -29.16
CA MET A 94 -10.72 -3.69 -30.41
C MET A 94 -11.76 -2.60 -30.73
N SER A 95 -12.65 -2.26 -29.80
CA SER A 95 -13.48 -1.04 -29.94
C SER A 95 -12.60 0.23 -29.96
N LYS A 96 -13.11 1.31 -30.57
CA LYS A 96 -12.39 2.59 -30.68
C LYS A 96 -11.93 3.09 -29.32
N GLU A 97 -12.76 2.88 -28.34
CA GLU A 97 -12.55 3.42 -27.03
C GLU A 97 -11.64 2.54 -26.17
N TYR A 98 -11.61 1.21 -26.39
CA TYR A 98 -10.52 0.35 -25.88
C TYR A 98 -9.17 0.83 -26.42
N ILE A 99 -9.09 1.12 -27.73
CA ILE A 99 -7.87 1.63 -28.36
C ILE A 99 -7.44 2.97 -27.73
N VAL A 100 -8.39 3.89 -27.52
CA VAL A 100 -8.11 5.17 -26.84
C VAL A 100 -7.62 4.95 -25.41
N GLN A 101 -8.24 4.06 -24.64
CA GLN A 101 -7.82 3.72 -23.28
C GLN A 101 -6.38 3.18 -23.27
N GLN A 102 -6.05 2.23 -24.16
CA GLN A 102 -4.69 1.70 -24.27
C GLN A 102 -3.68 2.78 -24.69
N ALA A 103 -4.05 3.66 -25.63
CA ALA A 103 -3.20 4.76 -26.06
C ALA A 103 -2.88 5.71 -24.90
N ILE A 104 -3.88 6.05 -24.07
CA ILE A 104 -3.67 6.87 -22.87
C ILE A 104 -2.78 6.13 -21.86
N LEU A 105 -2.98 4.82 -21.66
CA LEU A 105 -2.12 4.02 -20.75
C LEU A 105 -0.67 3.97 -21.20
N VAL A 106 -0.42 3.81 -22.51
CA VAL A 106 0.92 3.88 -23.10
C VAL A 106 1.52 5.27 -22.90
N LEU A 107 0.75 6.35 -23.12
CA LEU A 107 1.22 7.71 -22.88
C LEU A 107 1.63 7.92 -21.42
N LEU A 108 0.82 7.46 -20.46
CA LEU A 108 1.13 7.55 -19.03
C LEU A 108 2.38 6.71 -18.67
N LEU A 109 2.53 5.53 -19.29
CA LEU A 109 3.74 4.71 -19.12
C LEU A 109 4.99 5.46 -19.60
N LEU A 110 4.94 6.11 -20.77
CA LEU A 110 6.05 6.91 -21.30
C LEU A 110 6.41 8.07 -20.37
N ILE A 111 5.40 8.77 -19.82
CA ILE A 111 5.61 9.83 -18.82
C ILE A 111 6.31 9.27 -17.58
N ASN A 112 5.89 8.11 -17.07
CA ASN A 112 6.54 7.48 -15.92
C ASN A 112 7.97 7.04 -16.21
N ILE A 113 8.24 6.41 -17.36
CA ILE A 113 9.59 6.06 -17.78
C ILE A 113 10.48 7.32 -17.82
N TYR A 114 9.97 8.43 -18.34
CA TYR A 114 10.70 9.70 -18.34
C TYR A 114 11.00 10.22 -16.92
N LEU A 115 10.02 10.21 -16.02
CA LEU A 115 10.20 10.62 -14.63
C LEU A 115 11.19 9.72 -13.88
N GLU A 116 11.10 8.40 -14.07
CA GLU A 116 12.04 7.41 -13.55
C GLU A 116 13.46 7.64 -14.04
N PHE A 117 13.63 7.90 -15.34
CA PHE A 117 14.93 8.21 -15.92
C PHE A 117 15.53 9.49 -15.32
N ARG A 118 14.71 10.53 -15.11
CA ARG A 118 15.15 11.75 -14.39
C ARG A 118 15.58 11.45 -12.96
N MET A 119 14.81 10.64 -12.22
CA MET A 119 15.17 10.20 -10.87
C MET A 119 16.47 9.40 -10.87
N TYR A 120 16.67 8.52 -11.85
CA TYR A 120 17.89 7.73 -11.99
C TYR A 120 19.12 8.60 -12.28
N ASN A 121 19.00 9.58 -13.18
CA ASN A 121 20.10 10.49 -13.50
C ASN A 121 20.49 11.38 -12.31
N LYS A 122 19.50 11.93 -11.60
CA LYS A 122 19.74 12.64 -10.32
C LYS A 122 20.40 11.71 -9.30
N ALA A 123 19.97 10.44 -9.24
CA ALA A 123 20.54 9.46 -8.33
C ALA A 123 21.99 9.05 -8.69
N LYS A 124 22.40 9.21 -9.96
CA LYS A 124 23.77 8.95 -10.42
C LYS A 124 24.70 10.13 -10.14
N ALA A 125 24.20 11.36 -10.29
CA ALA A 125 24.97 12.60 -10.10
C ALA A 125 25.14 13.02 -8.63
N TYR A 126 24.31 12.49 -7.73
CA TYR A 126 24.37 12.85 -6.32
C TYR A 126 25.57 12.22 -5.60
N ILE A 127 26.44 13.07 -5.06
CA ILE A 127 27.51 12.69 -4.14
C ILE A 127 26.95 12.76 -2.72
N TYR A 128 26.89 11.62 -2.04
CA TYR A 128 26.41 11.54 -0.67
C TYR A 128 27.46 12.11 0.28
N VAL A 129 27.23 13.32 0.78
CA VAL A 129 27.92 13.79 1.98
C VAL A 129 27.24 13.10 3.15
N LYS A 130 27.88 12.06 3.68
CA LYS A 130 27.44 11.38 4.90
C LYS A 130 27.41 12.43 6.00
N LYS A 131 26.23 12.95 6.34
CA LYS A 131 26.07 13.67 7.61
C LYS A 131 26.45 12.68 8.70
N GLU A 132 27.65 12.80 9.23
CA GLU A 132 28.00 12.28 10.56
C GLU A 132 27.11 12.98 11.57
N ALA A 133 25.89 12.48 11.71
CA ALA A 133 24.99 12.75 12.82
C ALA A 133 23.66 12.06 12.54
N LYS A 134 23.58 10.78 12.90
CA LYS A 134 22.46 10.44 13.77
C LYS A 134 23.10 10.20 15.12
N LYS A 135 22.77 11.10 16.06
CA LYS A 135 23.02 10.98 17.50
C LYS A 135 23.13 9.52 17.88
N ASN A 136 24.10 9.18 18.72
CA ASN A 136 24.03 8.00 19.57
C ASN A 136 22.71 8.11 20.37
N GLU A 137 21.58 7.75 19.76
CA GLU A 137 20.37 7.40 20.48
C GLU A 137 20.78 6.17 21.28
N VAL A 138 20.97 6.38 22.58
CA VAL A 138 21.19 5.30 23.52
C VAL A 138 19.88 4.51 23.52
N ILE A 139 19.87 3.40 22.78
CA ILE A 139 18.78 2.41 22.83
C ILE A 139 18.87 1.75 24.21
N SER A 140 17.76 1.73 24.94
CA SER A 140 17.72 1.12 26.27
C SER A 140 17.94 -0.40 26.17
N GLU A 141 18.45 -1.01 27.24
CA GLU A 141 18.57 -2.48 27.29
C GLU A 141 17.20 -3.16 27.16
N ASP A 142 16.14 -2.58 27.74
CA ASP A 142 14.76 -3.07 27.60
C ASP A 142 14.32 -3.10 26.12
N GLU A 143 14.69 -2.10 25.32
CA GLU A 143 14.39 -2.08 23.89
C GLU A 143 15.16 -3.16 23.12
N LYS A 144 16.40 -3.44 23.52
CA LYS A 144 17.21 -4.52 22.94
C LYS A 144 16.63 -5.90 23.26
N GLN A 145 16.21 -6.12 24.50
CA GLN A 145 15.56 -7.35 24.93
C GLN A 145 14.22 -7.58 24.21
N ASN A 146 13.49 -6.50 23.90
CA ASN A 146 12.20 -6.58 23.19
C ASN A 146 12.33 -6.81 21.66
N ILE A 147 13.53 -7.04 21.12
CA ILE A 147 13.78 -7.10 19.67
C ILE A 147 12.91 -8.13 18.93
N LYS A 148 12.67 -9.29 19.56
CA LYS A 148 11.84 -10.36 19.00
C LYS A 148 10.39 -9.92 18.81
N ASN A 149 9.83 -9.21 19.79
CA ASN A 149 8.46 -8.69 19.71
C ASN A 149 8.37 -7.53 18.72
N MET A 150 9.40 -6.68 18.63
CA MET A 150 9.48 -5.65 17.59
C MET A 150 9.46 -6.28 16.18
N GLY A 151 10.21 -7.36 15.95
CA GLY A 151 10.22 -8.09 14.68
C GLY A 151 8.84 -8.66 14.33
N LYS A 152 8.19 -9.33 15.30
CA LYS A 152 6.81 -9.83 15.16
C LYS A 152 5.82 -8.71 14.83
N ALA A 153 5.92 -7.58 15.52
CA ALA A 153 5.05 -6.42 15.30
C ALA A 153 5.21 -5.86 13.88
N VAL A 154 6.45 -5.72 13.40
CA VAL A 154 6.72 -5.25 12.02
C VAL A 154 6.08 -6.18 10.99
N PHE A 155 6.23 -7.50 11.18
CA PHE A 155 5.63 -8.50 10.29
C PHE A 155 4.10 -8.48 10.33
N LEU A 156 3.50 -8.49 11.52
CA LEU A 156 2.05 -8.41 11.73
C LEU A 156 1.47 -7.13 11.12
N GLY A 157 2.17 -6.01 11.26
CA GLY A 157 1.79 -4.73 10.66
C GLY A 157 1.76 -4.76 9.15
N LEU A 158 2.71 -5.44 8.50
CA LEU A 158 2.74 -5.59 7.05
C LEU A 158 1.61 -6.49 6.54
N ILE A 159 1.45 -7.67 7.13
CA ILE A 159 0.43 -8.64 6.71
C ILE A 159 -0.98 -8.09 6.90
N SER A 160 -1.27 -7.54 8.09
CA SER A 160 -2.58 -6.97 8.37
C SER A 160 -2.94 -5.83 7.42
N LEU A 161 -1.96 -5.00 7.05
CA LEU A 161 -2.16 -3.91 6.08
C LEU A 161 -2.46 -4.44 4.66
N ILE A 162 -1.75 -5.47 4.19
CA ILE A 162 -2.00 -6.08 2.87
C ILE A 162 -3.40 -6.71 2.84
N ILE A 163 -3.76 -7.47 3.88
CA ILE A 163 -5.04 -8.16 3.95
C ILE A 163 -6.21 -7.17 4.02
N VAL A 164 -6.13 -6.13 4.86
CA VAL A 164 -7.23 -5.14 4.98
C VAL A 164 -7.42 -4.33 3.70
N SER A 165 -6.33 -3.99 3.01
CA SER A 165 -6.40 -3.25 1.74
C SER A 165 -6.93 -4.12 0.59
N ALA A 166 -6.57 -5.41 0.57
CA ALA A 166 -7.04 -6.35 -0.46
C ALA A 166 -8.48 -6.82 -0.25
N ILE A 167 -8.92 -7.04 0.99
CA ILE A 167 -10.22 -7.66 1.28
C ILE A 167 -11.23 -6.65 1.81
N SER A 168 -10.89 -5.90 2.87
CA SER A 168 -11.86 -5.02 3.51
C SER A 168 -12.16 -3.77 2.67
N MET A 169 -11.12 -3.06 2.22
CA MET A 169 -11.27 -1.80 1.47
C MET A 169 -11.84 -1.99 0.06
N SER A 170 -11.84 -3.22 -0.45
CA SER A 170 -12.29 -3.57 -1.80
C SER A 170 -13.74 -3.99 -1.89
N VAL A 171 -14.46 -4.01 -0.76
CA VAL A 171 -15.88 -4.39 -0.70
C VAL A 171 -16.79 -3.65 -1.70
N PRO A 172 -16.56 -2.37 -2.06
CA PRO A 172 -17.37 -1.71 -3.10
C PRO A 172 -17.17 -2.35 -4.47
N SER A 173 -15.93 -2.72 -4.80
CA SER A 173 -15.60 -3.30 -6.09
C SER A 173 -16.07 -4.75 -6.19
N THR A 174 -15.94 -5.54 -5.12
CA THR A 174 -16.30 -6.97 -5.12
C THR A 174 -17.80 -7.23 -5.16
N THR A 175 -18.60 -6.37 -4.52
CA THR A 175 -20.07 -6.52 -4.47
C THR A 175 -20.77 -6.09 -5.76
N HIS A 176 -20.18 -5.15 -6.49
CA HIS A 176 -20.78 -4.61 -7.73
C HIS A 176 -20.26 -5.26 -9.02
N MET A 177 -19.31 -6.20 -8.92
CA MET A 177 -18.81 -6.99 -10.06
C MET A 177 -19.72 -8.18 -10.45
N GLY A 178 -21.01 -8.16 -10.07
CA GLY A 178 -22.03 -9.05 -10.66
C GLY A 178 -22.36 -10.33 -9.89
N ALA A 179 -21.98 -10.42 -8.62
CA ALA A 179 -22.37 -11.53 -7.76
C ALA A 179 -23.81 -11.29 -7.26
N GLY A 180 -24.70 -12.28 -7.34
CA GLY A 180 -26.08 -12.13 -6.85
C GLY A 180 -26.19 -11.65 -5.39
N LYS A 181 -27.40 -11.28 -4.93
CA LYS A 181 -27.63 -10.70 -3.59
C LYS A 181 -26.97 -11.48 -2.44
N VAL A 182 -26.98 -12.81 -2.52
CA VAL A 182 -26.39 -13.70 -1.50
C VAL A 182 -24.87 -13.57 -1.41
N SER A 183 -24.17 -13.58 -2.55
CA SER A 183 -22.71 -13.41 -2.58
C SER A 183 -22.26 -12.03 -2.10
N ASN A 184 -23.08 -10.99 -2.31
CA ASN A 184 -22.78 -9.65 -1.80
C ASN A 184 -22.83 -9.60 -0.28
N ILE A 185 -23.80 -10.29 0.33
CA ILE A 185 -23.88 -10.41 1.79
C ILE A 185 -22.62 -11.11 2.33
N PHE A 186 -22.20 -12.22 1.72
CA PHE A 186 -20.97 -12.90 2.12
C PHE A 186 -19.73 -12.00 1.99
N ALA A 187 -19.60 -11.24 0.90
CA ALA A 187 -18.50 -10.31 0.70
C ALA A 187 -18.45 -9.23 1.79
N ILE A 188 -19.59 -8.69 2.20
CA ILE A 188 -19.71 -7.71 3.29
C ILE A 188 -19.29 -8.34 4.63
N ILE A 189 -19.75 -9.56 4.94
CA ILE A 189 -19.40 -10.28 6.18
C ILE A 189 -17.89 -10.55 6.26
N ILE A 190 -17.31 -11.07 5.17
CA ILE A 190 -15.87 -11.35 5.08
C ILE A 190 -15.07 -10.05 5.22
N SER A 191 -15.47 -9.00 4.52
CA SER A 191 -14.85 -7.67 4.57
C SER A 191 -14.85 -7.10 5.99
N THR A 192 -16.01 -7.14 6.66
CA THR A 192 -16.19 -6.65 8.03
C THR A 192 -15.37 -7.45 9.03
N SER A 193 -15.42 -8.79 8.95
CA SER A 193 -14.63 -9.68 9.81
C SER A 193 -13.13 -9.44 9.65
N THR A 194 -12.68 -9.26 8.41
CA THR A 194 -11.28 -8.95 8.10
C THR A 194 -10.86 -7.58 8.65
N PHE A 195 -11.77 -6.59 8.62
CA PHE A 195 -11.51 -5.27 9.17
C PHE A 195 -11.38 -5.29 10.70
N LEU A 196 -12.26 -6.04 11.38
CA LEU A 196 -12.16 -6.25 12.83
C LEU A 196 -10.87 -6.98 13.22
N TRP A 197 -10.48 -8.01 12.46
CA TRP A 197 -9.20 -8.69 12.63
C TRP A 197 -8.01 -7.74 12.41
N PHE A 198 -8.10 -6.82 11.44
CA PHE A 198 -7.08 -5.79 11.22
C PHE A 198 -6.96 -4.82 12.41
N LEU A 199 -8.08 -4.38 13.00
CA LEU A 199 -8.06 -3.54 14.20
C LEU A 199 -7.44 -4.27 15.39
N HIS A 200 -7.80 -5.54 15.58
CA HIS A 200 -7.20 -6.39 16.61
C HIS A 200 -5.68 -6.53 16.41
N SER A 201 -5.26 -6.89 15.20
CA SER A 201 -3.85 -7.02 14.82
C SER A 201 -3.09 -5.70 14.98
N SER A 202 -3.73 -4.56 14.69
CA SER A 202 -3.14 -3.23 14.87
C SER A 202 -2.92 -2.87 16.33
N CYS A 203 -3.85 -3.26 17.21
CA CYS A 203 -3.71 -3.11 18.66
C CYS A 203 -2.56 -3.98 19.19
N GLU A 204 -2.55 -5.26 18.82
CA GLU A 204 -1.51 -6.22 19.24
C GLU A 204 -0.13 -5.78 18.78
N LYS A 205 0.01 -5.38 17.52
CA LYS A 205 1.25 -4.80 16.97
C LYS A 205 1.76 -3.64 17.82
N CYS A 206 0.89 -2.69 18.18
CA CYS A 206 1.32 -1.52 18.97
C CYS A 206 1.78 -1.94 20.36
N ARG A 207 1.12 -2.92 20.99
CA ARG A 207 1.49 -3.46 22.30
C ARG A 207 2.81 -4.23 22.26
N LEU A 208 3.08 -4.99 21.20
CA LEU A 208 4.33 -5.72 21.02
C LEU A 208 5.52 -4.80 20.74
N PHE A 209 5.27 -3.69 20.03
CA PHE A 209 6.35 -2.79 19.59
C PHE A 209 6.75 -1.76 20.65
N TYR A 210 5.79 -1.10 21.30
CA TYR A 210 6.07 -0.02 22.24
C TYR A 210 6.06 -0.50 23.69
N LEU A 211 7.12 -0.22 24.42
CA LEU A 211 7.20 -0.47 25.87
C LEU A 211 6.19 0.39 26.65
N ASP A 212 6.01 1.66 26.24
CA ASP A 212 5.01 2.55 26.82
C ASP A 212 3.60 2.24 26.29
N LYS A 213 2.77 1.68 27.17
CA LYS A 213 1.36 1.33 26.89
C LYS A 213 0.50 2.54 26.54
N SER A 214 0.79 3.71 27.10
CA SER A 214 0.03 4.94 26.84
C SER A 214 0.30 5.47 25.43
N LEU A 215 1.56 5.43 24.99
CA LEU A 215 1.96 5.74 23.62
C LEU A 215 1.37 4.74 22.63
N ALA A 216 1.44 3.44 22.94
CA ALA A 216 0.85 2.37 22.12
C ALA A 216 -0.65 2.61 21.88
N LYS A 217 -1.40 2.91 22.94
CA LYS A 217 -2.84 3.20 22.88
C LYS A 217 -3.14 4.43 22.02
N ARG A 218 -2.38 5.52 22.20
CA ARG A 218 -2.57 6.76 21.44
C ARG A 218 -2.34 6.55 19.94
N ILE A 219 -1.30 5.81 19.57
CA ILE A 219 -1.00 5.50 18.17
C ILE A 219 -2.07 4.58 17.57
N PHE A 220 -2.47 3.54 18.28
CA PHE A 220 -3.55 2.66 17.86
C PHE A 220 -4.86 3.42 17.62
N LEU A 221 -5.30 4.27 18.56
CA LEU A 221 -6.53 5.04 18.42
C LEU A 221 -6.50 5.97 17.20
N ARG A 222 -5.39 6.67 16.98
CA ARG A 222 -5.22 7.52 15.80
C ARG A 222 -5.33 6.69 14.52
N ASP A 223 -4.52 5.64 14.39
CA ASP A 223 -4.43 4.85 13.15
C ASP A 223 -5.74 4.09 12.88
N GLY A 224 -6.36 3.53 13.92
CA GLY A 224 -7.65 2.86 13.86
C GLY A 224 -8.78 3.82 13.49
N PHE A 225 -8.81 5.04 14.02
CA PHE A 225 -9.82 6.05 13.69
C PHE A 225 -9.82 6.38 12.19
N TYR A 226 -8.65 6.70 11.61
CA TYR A 226 -8.58 6.99 10.17
C TYR A 226 -8.93 5.76 9.32
N ALA A 227 -8.45 4.57 9.69
CA ALA A 227 -8.79 3.35 8.97
C ALA A 227 -10.31 3.05 9.00
N THR A 228 -10.97 3.30 10.14
CA THR A 228 -12.43 3.16 10.28
C THR A 228 -13.18 4.14 9.40
N ILE A 229 -12.75 5.40 9.32
CA ILE A 229 -13.37 6.36 8.37
C ILE A 229 -13.26 5.85 6.94
N GLY A 230 -12.07 5.40 6.53
CA GLY A 230 -11.86 4.83 5.19
C GLY A 230 -12.77 3.62 4.92
N PHE A 231 -12.90 2.73 5.90
CA PHE A 231 -13.75 1.55 5.77
C PHE A 231 -15.24 1.90 5.71
N VAL A 232 -15.69 2.89 6.49
CA VAL A 232 -17.08 3.39 6.43
C VAL A 232 -17.40 3.97 5.05
N ILE A 233 -16.48 4.74 4.44
CA ILE A 233 -16.65 5.24 3.07
C ILE A 233 -16.84 4.08 2.08
N CYS A 234 -16.03 3.02 2.20
CA CYS A 234 -16.22 1.81 1.40
C CYS A 234 -17.59 1.17 1.65
N LEU A 235 -18.04 1.02 2.89
CA LEU A 235 -19.37 0.45 3.17
C LEU A 235 -20.51 1.31 2.60
N LEU A 236 -20.45 2.63 2.72
CA LEU A 236 -21.46 3.53 2.16
C LEU A 236 -21.55 3.41 0.64
N ALA A 237 -20.41 3.25 -0.03
CA ALA A 237 -20.37 2.99 -1.47
C ALA A 237 -20.97 1.62 -1.81
N THR A 238 -20.67 0.58 -1.03
CA THR A 238 -21.25 -0.77 -1.20
C THR A 238 -22.78 -0.75 -1.10
N PHE A 239 -23.34 0.00 -0.14
CA PHE A 239 -24.79 0.12 0.05
C PHE A 239 -25.46 1.12 -0.90
N GLU A 240 -24.75 1.62 -1.92
CA GLU A 240 -25.25 2.58 -2.91
C GLU A 240 -25.76 3.91 -2.32
N VAL A 241 -25.38 4.23 -1.08
CA VAL A 241 -25.77 5.51 -0.41
C VAL A 241 -25.20 6.72 -1.18
N LEU A 242 -24.05 6.53 -1.84
CA LEU A 242 -23.38 7.54 -2.65
C LEU A 242 -23.84 7.53 -4.13
N GLY A 243 -24.75 6.63 -4.51
CA GLY A 243 -25.21 6.43 -5.89
C GLY A 243 -24.61 5.18 -6.57
N ALA A 244 -25.33 4.64 -7.55
CA ALA A 244 -25.00 3.39 -8.23
C ALA A 244 -24.16 3.61 -9.49
N TYR A 245 -22.91 4.03 -9.33
CA TYR A 245 -21.98 4.25 -10.44
C TYR A 245 -20.63 3.57 -10.16
N HIS A 246 -20.10 2.80 -11.11
CA HIS A 246 -18.80 2.12 -10.96
C HIS A 246 -17.63 3.05 -10.63
N LEU A 247 -17.67 4.29 -11.14
CA LEU A 247 -16.71 5.33 -10.78
C LEU A 247 -16.70 5.61 -9.27
N ILE A 248 -17.88 5.66 -8.65
CA ILE A 248 -18.04 5.93 -7.21
C ILE A 248 -17.46 4.77 -6.40
N TYR A 249 -17.64 3.51 -6.82
CA TYR A 249 -17.04 2.36 -6.14
C TYR A 249 -15.51 2.41 -6.16
N ASN A 250 -14.91 2.65 -7.33
CA ASN A 250 -13.46 2.74 -7.48
C ASN A 250 -12.85 3.92 -6.70
N VAL A 251 -13.48 5.10 -6.80
CA VAL A 251 -13.06 6.29 -6.06
C VAL A 251 -13.18 6.06 -4.56
N SER A 252 -14.24 5.41 -4.09
CA SER A 252 -14.44 5.11 -2.67
C SER A 252 -13.41 4.11 -2.15
N THR A 253 -13.10 3.05 -2.91
CA THR A 253 -12.01 2.12 -2.59
C THR A 253 -10.67 2.84 -2.53
N PHE A 254 -10.37 3.72 -3.49
CA PHE A 254 -9.14 4.50 -3.49
C PHE A 254 -9.04 5.42 -2.26
N ILE A 255 -10.10 6.16 -1.95
CA ILE A 255 -10.18 7.00 -0.75
C ILE A 255 -10.00 6.14 0.51
N GLY A 256 -10.66 4.99 0.60
CA GLY A 256 -10.51 4.05 1.72
C GLY A 256 -9.05 3.62 1.94
N ILE A 257 -8.32 3.33 0.86
CA ILE A 257 -6.89 3.01 0.91
C ILE A 257 -6.05 4.22 1.37
N LEU A 258 -6.37 5.44 0.91
CA LEU A 258 -5.66 6.66 1.38
C LEU A 258 -5.81 6.88 2.89
N PHE A 259 -6.96 6.53 3.46
CA PHE A 259 -7.19 6.58 4.91
C PHE A 259 -6.32 5.59 5.72
N LEU A 260 -5.67 4.61 5.07
CA LEU A 260 -4.65 3.77 5.71
C LEU A 260 -3.28 4.46 5.84
N TYR A 261 -3.11 5.68 5.30
CA TYR A 261 -1.84 6.41 5.32
C TYR A 261 -1.21 6.58 6.72
N PRO A 262 -1.95 6.94 7.79
CA PRO A 262 -1.40 6.99 9.15
C PRO A 262 -0.82 5.64 9.59
N THR A 263 -1.54 4.54 9.33
CA THR A 263 -1.10 3.17 9.63
C THR A 263 0.17 2.81 8.86
N ILE A 264 0.23 3.13 7.56
CA ILE A 264 1.40 2.92 6.71
C ILE A 264 2.62 3.66 7.30
N ARG A 265 2.42 4.92 7.72
CA ARG A 265 3.47 5.74 8.32
C ARG A 265 3.98 5.14 9.63
N THR A 266 3.07 4.67 10.49
CA THR A 266 3.44 3.99 11.75
C THR A 266 4.23 2.71 11.49
N ASN A 267 3.71 1.81 10.65
CA ASN A 267 4.38 0.55 10.29
C ASN A 267 5.78 0.79 9.75
N ARG A 268 5.94 1.81 8.91
CA ARG A 268 7.23 2.20 8.37
C ARG A 268 8.18 2.68 9.46
N LYS A 269 7.73 3.54 10.36
CA LYS A 269 8.56 4.00 11.50
C LYS A 269 9.00 2.83 12.37
N MET A 270 8.10 1.89 12.65
CA MET A 270 8.41 0.66 13.39
C MET A 270 9.49 -0.16 12.68
N ALA A 271 9.31 -0.44 11.38
CA ALA A 271 10.28 -1.21 10.60
C ALA A 271 11.67 -0.56 10.54
N MET A 272 11.71 0.78 10.41
CA MET A 272 12.96 1.54 10.38
C MET A 272 13.67 1.57 11.74
N HIS A 273 12.90 1.63 12.83
CA HIS A 273 13.46 1.60 14.17
C HIS A 273 13.96 0.19 14.49
N HIS A 274 13.18 -0.86 14.23
CA HIS A 274 13.62 -2.26 14.33
C HIS A 274 14.94 -2.50 13.57
N LYS A 275 15.02 -2.07 12.30
CA LYS A 275 16.26 -2.21 11.51
C LYS A 275 17.46 -1.48 12.13
N ARG A 276 17.24 -0.35 12.81
CA ARG A 276 18.29 0.37 13.53
C ARG A 276 18.75 -0.39 14.77
N VAL A 277 17.82 -0.92 15.58
CA VAL A 277 18.13 -1.73 16.76
C VAL A 277 18.96 -2.96 16.33
N VAL A 278 18.52 -3.69 15.30
CA VAL A 278 19.30 -4.82 14.73
C VAL A 278 20.69 -4.38 14.30
N GLY A 279 20.81 -3.22 13.63
CA GLY A 279 22.10 -2.69 13.18
C GLY A 279 23.04 -2.29 14.32
N ILE A 280 22.51 -1.87 15.48
CA ILE A 280 23.29 -1.54 16.67
C ILE A 280 23.69 -2.79 17.44
N LEU A 281 22.82 -3.81 17.48
CA LEU A 281 23.13 -5.10 18.10
C LEU A 281 24.26 -5.82 17.38
N GLY A 282 24.31 -5.74 16.04
CA GLY A 282 25.39 -6.33 15.24
C GLY A 282 25.58 -7.81 15.59
N ASP A 283 26.80 -8.17 15.98
CA ASP A 283 27.18 -9.54 16.34
C ASP A 283 26.48 -10.05 17.61
N ASN A 284 26.00 -9.15 18.48
CA ASN A 284 25.27 -9.52 19.69
C ASN A 284 23.78 -9.84 19.41
N PHE A 285 23.31 -9.70 18.16
CA PHE A 285 21.89 -9.90 17.83
C PHE A 285 21.35 -11.25 18.29
N GLU A 286 22.09 -12.34 18.08
CA GLU A 286 21.62 -13.67 18.46
C GLU A 286 21.46 -13.84 19.97
N LEU A 287 22.29 -13.18 20.78
CA LEU A 287 22.18 -13.21 22.24
C LEU A 287 20.84 -12.62 22.70
N TYR A 288 20.48 -11.44 22.19
CA TYR A 288 19.23 -10.78 22.54
C TYR A 288 18.00 -11.43 21.89
N TYR A 289 18.16 -12.09 20.74
CA TYR A 289 17.05 -12.75 20.06
C TYR A 289 16.70 -14.13 20.68
N ASN A 290 17.70 -14.83 21.20
CA ASN A 290 17.57 -16.17 21.77
C ASN A 290 17.48 -16.20 23.30
N CYS A 291 17.78 -15.10 24.00
CA CYS A 291 17.47 -14.96 25.43
C CYS A 291 15.97 -15.22 25.63
N LYS A 292 15.66 -16.37 26.24
CA LYS A 292 14.36 -16.65 26.83
C LYS A 292 14.41 -16.05 28.23
N ASP A 293 13.45 -15.18 28.54
CA ASP A 293 13.01 -15.01 29.92
C ASP A 293 12.49 -16.36 30.46
#